data_AF-A0A3R7YGX2-F1
#
_entry.id   AF-A0A3R7YGX2-F1
#
_cell.length_a   1.000
_cell.length_b   1.000
_cell.length_c   1.000
_cell.angle_alpha   90.00
_cell.angle_beta   90.00
_cell.angle_gamma   90.00
#
_symmetry.space_group_name_H-M   'P 1'
#
loop_
_entity.id
_entity.type
_entity.pdbx_description
1 polymer ?
#
loop_
_entity_poly.entity_id
_entity_poly.type
_entity_poly.pdbx_seq_one_letter_code
_entity_poly.pdbx_strand_id
1 'polypeptide(L)'
;MPQQCFGLTAETLVDKAIELTHIGGHFGGNQQPTPFLCLLLKMLQIQPDMEIVVEFIKNGDYKYVTMLGAFYLRLVGKPTDVYPILEELLADYRKIRKRNTLGWEMLHVDEVADILLKEEYFCDIALPHLVDRYQLEASNALKKYVSPLEADFASDDSSDDDSD
;
A
#
# COMPACT_ATOMS: atom_id res chain seq x y z
N MET A 1 16.85 -12.75 13.19
CA MET A 1 16.02 -13.04 12.00
C MET A 1 15.23 -14.30 12.29
N PRO A 2 13.89 -14.28 12.29
CA PRO A 2 13.10 -15.50 12.50
C PRO A 2 13.41 -16.53 11.39
N GLN A 3 13.38 -17.82 11.72
CA GLN A 3 13.71 -18.94 10.81
C GLN A 3 12.89 -18.96 9.50
N GLN A 4 11.77 -18.25 9.44
CA GLN A 4 10.88 -18.20 8.28
C GLN A 4 11.40 -17.37 7.10
N CYS A 5 12.50 -16.62 7.25
CA CYS A 5 13.02 -15.73 6.19
C CYS A 5 14.31 -16.23 5.51
N PHE A 6 14.80 -17.43 5.85
CA PHE A 6 16.04 -17.97 5.29
C PHE A 6 15.79 -18.58 3.90
N GLY A 7 16.56 -18.15 2.89
CA GLY A 7 16.50 -18.73 1.53
C GLY A 7 15.32 -18.32 0.65
N LEU A 8 14.48 -17.36 1.07
CA LEU A 8 13.33 -16.92 0.27
C LEU A 8 13.76 -16.23 -1.04
N THR A 9 13.23 -16.73 -2.16
CA THR A 9 13.19 -16.10 -3.49
C THR A 9 11.85 -15.39 -3.70
N ALA A 10 11.72 -14.59 -4.77
CA ALA A 10 10.48 -13.86 -5.09
C ALA A 10 9.24 -14.78 -5.17
N GLU A 11 9.37 -15.98 -5.74
CA GLU A 11 8.28 -16.96 -5.82
C GLU A 11 7.83 -17.45 -4.43
N THR A 12 8.78 -17.89 -3.59
CA THR A 12 8.47 -18.37 -2.23
C THR A 12 8.03 -17.25 -1.27
N LEU A 13 8.25 -15.99 -1.65
CA LEU A 13 7.83 -14.84 -0.85
C LEU A 13 6.31 -14.67 -0.88
N VAL A 14 5.67 -14.97 -2.02
CA VAL A 14 4.20 -14.96 -2.16
C VAL A 14 3.56 -15.93 -1.17
N ASP A 15 4.07 -17.16 -1.11
CA ASP A 15 3.56 -18.20 -0.19
C ASP A 15 3.55 -17.71 1.26
N LYS A 16 4.62 -17.02 1.68
CA LYS A 16 4.71 -16.42 3.02
C LYS A 16 3.89 -15.16 3.19
N ALA A 17 3.71 -14.37 2.15
CA ALA A 17 2.86 -13.20 2.19
C ALA A 17 1.37 -13.58 2.32
N ILE A 18 0.95 -14.71 1.73
CA ILE A 18 -0.42 -15.23 1.88
C ILE A 18 -0.73 -15.65 3.32
N GLU A 19 0.26 -16.15 4.06
CA GLU A 19 0.13 -16.52 5.48
C GLU A 19 -0.02 -15.31 6.42
N LEU A 20 0.14 -14.07 5.92
CA LEU A 20 0.01 -12.86 6.73
C LEU A 20 -1.42 -12.66 7.23
N THR A 21 -1.53 -12.24 8.49
CA THR A 21 -2.81 -12.02 9.16
C THR A 21 -3.03 -10.58 9.63
N HIS A 22 -1.99 -9.75 9.57
CA HIS A 22 -1.97 -8.38 10.04
C HIS A 22 -0.76 -7.60 9.47
N ILE A 23 -0.88 -6.29 9.44
CA ILE A 23 0.24 -5.34 9.23
C ILE A 23 0.79 -4.86 10.57
N GLY A 24 1.99 -4.30 10.61
CA GLY A 24 2.54 -3.70 11.82
C GLY A 24 4.07 -3.64 11.84
N GLY A 25 4.63 -2.85 12.75
CA GLY A 25 6.08 -2.76 12.96
C GLY A 25 6.56 -3.78 13.98
N HIS A 26 6.78 -3.32 15.21
CA HIS A 26 7.19 -4.15 16.35
C HIS A 26 6.05 -4.26 17.38
N PHE A 27 6.09 -5.31 18.19
CA PHE A 27 5.10 -5.54 19.23
C PHE A 27 5.69 -6.18 20.50
N GLY A 28 4.98 -5.99 21.62
CA GLY A 28 5.35 -6.50 22.93
C GLY A 28 6.52 -5.74 23.58
N GLY A 29 6.74 -6.00 24.87
CA GLY A 29 7.81 -5.36 25.65
C GLY A 29 9.23 -5.66 25.16
N ASN A 30 9.40 -6.76 24.43
CA ASN A 30 10.69 -7.15 23.84
C ASN A 30 10.87 -6.63 22.39
N GLN A 31 10.02 -5.71 21.91
CA GLN A 31 10.05 -5.15 20.54
C GLN A 31 10.23 -6.21 19.44
N GLN A 32 9.40 -7.25 19.46
CA GLN A 32 9.47 -8.31 18.46
C GLN A 32 8.93 -7.79 17.12
N PRO A 33 9.64 -8.00 15.99
CA PRO A 33 9.15 -7.58 14.68
C PRO A 33 7.96 -8.44 14.26
N THR A 34 6.97 -7.84 13.61
CA THR A 34 5.87 -8.60 12.99
C THR A 34 6.38 -9.42 11.79
N PRO A 35 5.67 -10.49 11.41
CA PRO A 35 5.94 -11.20 10.15
C PRO A 35 5.86 -10.28 8.93
N PHE A 36 4.94 -9.30 8.94
CA PHE A 36 4.80 -8.29 7.89
C PHE A 36 6.09 -7.48 7.72
N LEU A 37 6.61 -6.92 8.82
CA LEU A 37 7.88 -6.17 8.81
C LEU A 37 9.04 -7.04 8.33
N CYS A 38 9.09 -8.31 8.75
CA CYS A 38 10.16 -9.23 8.32
C CYS A 38 10.13 -9.49 6.81
N LEU A 39 8.94 -9.70 6.23
CA LEU A 39 8.80 -9.89 4.78
C LEU A 39 9.09 -8.61 4.01
N LEU A 40 8.67 -7.44 4.51
CA LEU A 40 8.98 -6.16 3.89
C LEU A 40 10.50 -5.91 3.84
N LEU A 41 11.20 -6.14 4.96
CA LEU A 41 12.66 -6.08 5.01
C LEU A 41 13.32 -7.10 4.08
N LYS A 42 12.73 -8.29 3.92
CA LYS A 42 13.22 -9.29 2.98
C LYS A 42 13.05 -8.83 1.52
N MET A 43 11.92 -8.23 1.17
CA MET A 43 11.74 -7.61 -0.15
C MET A 43 12.81 -6.54 -0.42
N LEU A 44 13.09 -5.68 0.57
CA LEU A 44 14.17 -4.68 0.47
C LEU A 44 15.56 -5.29 0.27
N GLN A 45 15.82 -6.48 0.82
CA GLN A 45 17.08 -7.19 0.63
C GLN A 45 17.21 -7.86 -0.74
N ILE A 46 16.12 -8.44 -1.26
CA ILE A 46 16.15 -9.17 -2.54
C ILE A 46 15.88 -8.27 -3.74
N GLN A 47 15.33 -7.07 -3.50
CA GLN A 47 14.97 -6.07 -4.51
C GLN A 47 14.25 -6.67 -5.72
N PRO A 48 13.02 -7.20 -5.55
CA PRO A 48 12.30 -7.79 -6.67
C PRO A 48 12.00 -6.74 -7.76
N ASP A 49 11.82 -7.22 -8.98
CA ASP A 49 11.43 -6.38 -10.11
C ASP A 49 10.11 -5.68 -9.85
N MET A 50 9.97 -4.44 -10.36
CA MET A 50 8.79 -3.63 -10.09
C MET A 50 7.50 -4.25 -10.67
N GLU A 51 7.60 -5.04 -11.74
CA GLU A 51 6.47 -5.79 -12.31
C GLU A 51 5.88 -6.77 -11.28
N ILE A 52 6.74 -7.50 -10.55
CA ILE A 52 6.33 -8.41 -9.48
C ILE A 52 5.64 -7.65 -8.35
N VAL A 53 6.16 -6.48 -7.97
CA VAL A 53 5.57 -5.63 -6.93
C VAL A 53 4.18 -5.14 -7.35
N VAL A 54 4.01 -4.74 -8.60
CA VAL A 54 2.70 -4.33 -9.14
C VAL A 54 1.72 -5.50 -9.16
N GLU A 55 2.16 -6.70 -9.51
CA GLU A 55 1.33 -7.92 -9.43
C GLU A 55 0.89 -8.23 -7.99
N PHE A 56 1.76 -8.00 -7.00
CA PHE A 56 1.39 -8.13 -5.59
C PHE A 56 0.28 -7.15 -5.20
N ILE A 57 0.38 -5.90 -5.66
CA ILE A 57 -0.61 -4.85 -5.37
C ILE A 57 -1.94 -5.17 -6.02
N LYS A 58 -1.93 -5.61 -7.29
CA LYS A 58 -3.12 -5.98 -8.05
C LYS A 58 -3.76 -7.30 -7.61
N ASN A 59 -3.19 -7.99 -6.63
CA ASN A 59 -3.75 -9.21 -6.07
C ASN A 59 -5.03 -8.93 -5.25
N GLY A 60 -6.19 -9.02 -5.90
CA GLY A 60 -7.50 -8.76 -5.28
C GLY A 60 -7.93 -9.78 -4.23
N ASP A 61 -7.31 -10.96 -4.17
CA ASP A 61 -7.71 -12.03 -3.25
C ASP A 61 -7.05 -11.90 -1.87
N TYR A 62 -5.81 -11.41 -1.83
CA TYR A 62 -4.99 -11.38 -0.62
C TYR A 62 -4.59 -9.96 -0.22
N LYS A 63 -5.47 -9.30 0.55
CA LYS A 63 -5.26 -7.92 1.04
C LYS A 63 -3.91 -7.66 1.73
N TYR A 64 -3.33 -8.64 2.43
CA TYR A 64 -2.02 -8.45 3.08
C TYR A 64 -0.84 -8.56 2.10
N VAL A 65 -1.01 -9.28 0.98
CA VAL A 65 -0.06 -9.27 -0.14
C VAL A 65 -0.11 -7.91 -0.83
N THR A 66 -1.33 -7.39 -1.09
CA THR A 66 -1.55 -6.03 -1.58
C THR A 66 -0.82 -5.01 -0.72
N MET A 67 -1.05 -5.06 0.61
CA MET A 67 -0.39 -4.14 1.53
C MET A 67 1.12 -4.27 1.55
N LEU A 68 1.65 -5.48 1.46
CA LEU A 68 3.10 -5.71 1.44
C LEU A 68 3.74 -5.06 0.20
N GLY A 69 3.10 -5.23 -0.97
CA GLY A 69 3.52 -4.58 -2.22
C GLY A 69 3.42 -3.06 -2.14
N ALA A 70 2.31 -2.53 -1.60
CA ALA A 70 2.09 -1.09 -1.44
C ALA A 70 3.15 -0.43 -0.56
N PHE A 71 3.48 -1.04 0.59
CA PHE A 71 4.56 -0.57 1.46
C PHE A 71 5.92 -0.60 0.76
N TYR A 72 6.23 -1.71 0.06
CA TYR A 72 7.49 -1.82 -0.65
C TYR A 72 7.61 -0.74 -1.73
N LEU A 73 6.58 -0.58 -2.57
CA LEU A 73 6.51 0.48 -3.58
C LEU A 73 6.69 1.86 -2.95
N ARG A 74 6.04 2.14 -1.81
CA ARG A 74 6.18 3.43 -1.13
C ARG A 74 7.61 3.72 -0.65
N LEU A 75 8.38 2.67 -0.30
CA LEU A 75 9.74 2.81 0.20
C LEU A 75 10.80 2.94 -0.90
N VAL A 76 10.59 2.37 -2.08
CA VAL A 76 11.62 2.34 -3.14
C VAL A 76 11.18 2.98 -4.47
N GLY A 77 9.89 3.16 -4.68
CA GLY A 77 9.30 3.65 -5.91
C GLY A 77 9.54 5.13 -6.14
N LYS A 78 9.47 5.54 -7.41
CA LYS A 78 9.49 6.96 -7.76
C LYS A 78 8.13 7.59 -7.46
N PRO A 79 8.06 8.88 -7.10
CA PRO A 79 6.78 9.55 -6.84
C PRO A 79 5.78 9.38 -8.00
N THR A 80 6.26 9.43 -9.25
CA THR A 80 5.44 9.24 -10.46
C THR A 80 4.75 7.88 -10.57
N ASP A 81 5.33 6.86 -9.95
CA ASP A 81 4.80 5.49 -9.98
C ASP A 81 3.99 5.20 -8.71
N VAL A 82 4.45 5.74 -7.57
CA VAL A 82 3.79 5.60 -6.26
C VAL A 82 2.37 6.15 -6.28
N TYR A 83 2.18 7.38 -6.77
CA TYR A 83 0.89 8.04 -6.73
C TYR A 83 -0.20 7.26 -7.49
N PRO A 84 -0.09 6.97 -8.79
CA PRO A 84 -1.15 6.28 -9.53
C PRO A 84 -1.49 4.90 -8.93
N ILE A 85 -0.47 4.14 -8.52
CA ILE A 85 -0.68 2.77 -8.03
C ILE A 85 -1.33 2.76 -6.65
N LEU A 86 -0.91 3.65 -5.73
CA LEU A 86 -1.53 3.73 -4.40
C LEU A 86 -2.91 4.37 -4.45
N GLU A 87 -3.17 5.26 -5.41
CA GLU A 87 -4.49 5.86 -5.61
C GLU A 87 -5.55 4.85 -6.05
N GLU A 88 -5.17 3.82 -6.83
CA GLU A 88 -6.08 2.70 -7.14
C GLU A 88 -6.56 1.97 -5.87
N LEU A 89 -5.76 1.97 -4.80
CA LEU A 89 -6.12 1.33 -3.53
C LEU A 89 -7.08 2.17 -2.68
N LEU A 90 -7.32 3.44 -3.01
CA LEU A 90 -8.30 4.28 -2.32
C LEU A 90 -9.76 3.84 -2.56
N ALA A 91 -9.99 3.00 -3.57
CA ALA A 91 -11.27 2.35 -3.83
C ALA A 91 -11.44 1.01 -3.07
N ASP A 92 -10.43 0.56 -2.32
CA ASP A 92 -10.45 -0.71 -1.61
C ASP A 92 -10.80 -0.53 -0.12
N TYR A 93 -12.04 -0.88 0.23
CA TYR A 93 -12.57 -0.75 1.59
C TYR A 93 -12.44 -2.03 2.44
N ARG A 94 -11.56 -2.98 2.06
CA ARG A 94 -11.36 -4.22 2.83
C ARG A 94 -10.73 -3.92 4.19
N LYS A 95 -11.33 -4.47 5.26
CA LYS A 95 -10.80 -4.36 6.63
C LYS A 95 -9.48 -5.11 6.80
N ILE A 96 -8.50 -4.50 7.44
CA ILE A 96 -7.21 -5.07 7.80
C ILE A 96 -6.94 -4.90 9.29
N ARG A 97 -6.14 -5.81 9.85
CA ARG A 97 -5.69 -5.72 11.25
C ARG A 97 -4.30 -5.13 11.29
N LYS A 98 -4.11 -4.12 12.14
CA LYS A 98 -2.80 -3.56 12.48
C LYS A 98 -2.40 -3.98 13.88
N ARG A 99 -1.18 -4.48 14.01
CA ARG A 99 -0.55 -4.81 15.29
C ARG A 99 0.24 -3.60 15.75
N ASN A 100 -0.18 -3.04 16.88
CA ASN A 100 0.53 -1.98 17.59
C ASN A 100 1.42 -2.57 18.68
N THR A 101 2.29 -1.74 19.27
CA THR A 101 3.22 -2.15 20.33
C THR A 101 2.54 -2.92 21.47
N LEU A 102 1.36 -2.45 21.89
CA LEU A 102 0.62 -3.00 23.04
C LEU A 102 -0.78 -3.53 22.69
N GLY A 103 -1.18 -3.54 21.42
CA GLY A 103 -2.59 -3.78 21.08
C GLY A 103 -2.85 -4.13 19.62
N TRP A 104 -4.13 -4.17 19.29
CA TRP A 104 -4.63 -4.39 17.94
C TRP A 104 -5.51 -3.22 17.54
N GLU A 105 -5.44 -2.86 16.27
CA GLU A 105 -6.22 -1.80 15.66
C GLU A 105 -6.82 -2.35 14.36
N MET A 106 -8.02 -1.90 14.03
CA MET A 106 -8.68 -2.23 12.77
C MET A 106 -8.61 -1.00 11.88
N LEU A 107 -8.07 -1.17 10.68
CA LEU A 107 -8.02 -0.16 9.62
C LEU A 107 -8.65 -0.74 8.35
N HIS A 108 -8.72 0.08 7.32
CA HIS A 108 -9.11 -0.29 5.96
C HIS A 108 -7.92 -0.09 4.99
N VAL A 109 -8.00 -0.70 3.80
CA VAL A 109 -6.91 -0.62 2.82
C VAL A 109 -6.75 0.80 2.28
N ASP A 110 -7.87 1.46 1.93
CA ASP A 110 -7.94 2.87 1.54
C ASP A 110 -7.33 3.80 2.60
N GLU A 111 -7.65 3.60 3.88
CA GLU A 111 -7.07 4.37 4.99
C GLU A 111 -5.54 4.23 5.02
N VAL A 112 -5.02 3.01 4.81
CA VAL A 112 -3.57 2.82 4.78
C VAL A 112 -2.93 3.36 3.52
N ALA A 113 -3.59 3.28 2.37
CA ALA A 113 -3.10 3.90 1.14
C ALA A 113 -2.97 5.42 1.31
N ASP A 114 -3.96 6.06 1.93
CA ASP A 114 -3.93 7.50 2.23
C ASP A 114 -2.79 7.87 3.21
N ILE A 115 -2.63 7.08 4.28
CA ILE A 115 -1.52 7.24 5.23
C ILE A 115 -0.17 7.12 4.52
N LEU A 116 0.01 6.12 3.65
CA LEU A 116 1.26 5.94 2.91
C LEU A 116 1.54 7.14 2.00
N LEU A 117 0.53 7.81 1.46
CA LEU A 117 0.71 8.96 0.57
C LEU A 117 1.02 10.27 1.31
N LYS A 118 0.54 10.42 2.55
CA LYS A 118 0.58 11.71 3.28
C LYS A 118 1.54 11.73 4.46
N GLU A 119 1.71 10.62 5.16
CA GLU A 119 2.49 10.57 6.39
C GLU A 119 3.97 10.29 6.12
N GLU A 120 4.83 10.75 7.03
CA GLU A 120 6.28 10.50 6.99
C GLU A 120 6.69 9.28 7.83
N TYR A 121 5.78 8.74 8.65
CA TYR A 121 6.06 7.63 9.55
C TYR A 121 4.86 6.71 9.72
N PHE A 122 5.04 5.41 9.45
CA PHE A 122 3.97 4.43 9.64
C PHE A 122 4.53 3.02 9.92
N CYS A 123 3.83 2.24 10.75
CA CYS A 123 4.25 0.88 11.17
C CYS A 123 5.71 0.78 11.64
N ASP A 124 6.15 1.74 12.45
CA ASP A 124 7.51 1.89 12.97
C ASP A 124 8.60 2.13 11.91
N ILE A 125 8.20 2.54 10.69
CA ILE A 125 9.08 2.80 9.56
C ILE A 125 8.97 4.27 9.19
N ALA A 126 10.13 4.94 9.08
CA ALA A 126 10.22 6.25 8.47
C ALA A 126 10.12 6.10 6.94
N LEU A 127 9.13 6.74 6.34
CA LEU A 127 8.90 6.72 4.91
C LEU A 127 9.80 7.78 4.24
N PRO A 128 10.42 7.47 3.08
CA PRO A 128 11.16 8.48 2.33
C PRO A 128 10.27 9.66 1.97
N HIS A 129 10.84 10.87 1.98
CA HIS A 129 10.11 12.09 1.63
C HIS A 129 9.49 11.95 0.23
N LEU A 130 8.17 12.14 0.15
CA LEU A 130 7.44 12.13 -1.10
C LEU A 130 7.23 13.58 -1.55
N VAL A 131 7.54 13.88 -2.81
CA VAL A 131 7.28 15.21 -3.37
C VAL A 131 5.78 15.40 -3.47
N ASP A 132 5.27 16.55 -2.99
CA ASP A 132 3.85 16.85 -3.02
C ASP A 132 3.25 16.69 -4.41
N ARG A 133 2.07 16.07 -4.47
CA ARG A 133 1.37 15.81 -5.72
C ARG A 133 1.20 17.06 -6.57
N TYR A 134 0.84 18.20 -5.97
CA TYR A 134 0.62 19.45 -6.71
C TYR A 134 1.87 19.92 -7.46
N GLN A 135 3.07 19.64 -6.94
CA GLN A 135 4.32 19.99 -7.62
C GLN A 135 4.58 19.08 -8.82
N LEU A 136 4.19 17.81 -8.72
CA LEU A 136 4.28 16.86 -9.82
C LEU A 136 3.26 17.15 -10.92
N GLU A 137 2.07 17.60 -10.55
CA GLU A 137 1.06 18.09 -11.51
C GLU A 137 1.54 19.39 -12.20
N ALA A 138 2.10 20.34 -11.44
CA ALA A 138 2.62 21.59 -11.99
C ALA A 138 3.80 21.39 -12.97
N SER A 139 4.57 20.31 -12.79
CA SER A 139 5.67 19.92 -13.69
C SER A 139 5.22 19.02 -14.85
N ASN A 140 3.92 18.73 -14.99
CA ASN A 140 3.33 17.76 -15.93
C ASN A 140 3.91 16.34 -15.79
N ALA A 141 4.52 16.02 -14.64
CA ALA A 141 5.01 14.67 -14.33
C ALA A 141 3.88 13.72 -13.92
N LEU A 142 2.75 14.27 -13.44
CA LEU A 142 1.54 13.53 -13.11
C LEU A 142 0.30 14.18 -13.73
N LYS A 143 -0.68 13.34 -14.06
CA LYS A 143 -2.02 13.82 -14.43
C LYS A 143 -2.78 14.25 -13.19
N LYS A 144 -3.68 15.22 -13.36
CA LYS A 144 -4.62 15.62 -12.32
C LYS A 144 -5.35 14.39 -11.79
N TYR A 145 -5.34 14.20 -10.48
CA TYR A 145 -6.11 13.14 -9.84
C TYR A 145 -7.60 13.31 -10.17
N VAL A 146 -8.25 12.20 -10.53
CA VAL A 146 -9.72 12.14 -10.65
C VAL A 146 -10.17 11.07 -9.68
N SER A 147 -10.93 11.47 -8.67
CA SER A 147 -11.46 10.53 -7.70
C SER A 147 -12.48 9.60 -8.38
N PRO A 148 -12.45 8.28 -8.13
CA PRO A 148 -13.47 7.37 -8.63
C PRO A 148 -14.90 7.84 -8.28
N LEU A 149 -15.09 8.43 -7.10
CA LEU A 149 -16.37 8.97 -6.67
C LEU A 149 -16.86 10.14 -7.53
N GLU A 150 -15.96 11.02 -7.99
CA GLU A 150 -16.33 12.14 -8.87
C GLU A 150 -16.76 11.67 -10.25
N ALA A 151 -16.20 10.56 -10.74
CA ALA A 151 -16.60 9.97 -12.02
C ALA A 151 -18.03 9.41 -11.96
N ASP A 152 -18.42 8.81 -10.83
CA ASP A 152 -19.79 8.29 -10.64
C ASP A 152 -20.83 9.41 -10.65
N PHE A 153 -20.58 10.53 -9.95
CA PHE A 153 -21.50 11.68 -9.93
C PHE A 153 -21.65 12.39 -11.28
N ALA A 154 -20.62 12.37 -12.13
CA ALA A 154 -20.69 12.99 -13.46
C ALA A 154 -21.57 12.21 -14.45
N SER A 155 -21.86 10.93 -14.17
CA SER A 155 -22.67 10.08 -15.07
C SER A 155 -24.18 10.23 -14.87
N ASP A 156 -24.62 10.59 -13.65
CA ASP A 156 -26.05 10.76 -13.31
C ASP A 156 -26.64 12.11 -13.79
N ASP A 157 -25.81 13.11 -14.10
CA ASP A 157 -26.25 14.46 -14.48
C ASP A 157 -26.55 14.62 -16.00
N SER A 158 -26.71 13.51 -16.72
CA SER A 158 -26.91 13.48 -18.19
C SER A 158 -28.30 13.03 -18.65
N SER A 159 -29.29 13.00 -17.74
CA SER A 159 -30.61 12.41 -18.04
C SER A 159 -31.84 13.24 -17.69
N ASP A 160 -31.78 14.57 -17.76
CA ASP A 160 -32.97 15.43 -17.75
C ASP A 160 -32.74 16.73 -18.54
N ASP A 161 -32.98 16.72 -19.86
CA ASP A 161 -33.43 17.91 -20.63
C ASP A 161 -33.76 17.51 -22.08
N ASP A 162 -34.91 16.83 -22.26
CA ASP A 162 -35.60 16.74 -23.55
C ASP A 162 -37.11 16.68 -23.29
N SER A 163 -37.71 17.83 -22.92
CA SER A 163 -39.16 18.08 -22.98
C SER A 163 -39.45 19.58 -22.85
N ASP A 164 -39.43 20.32 -23.98
CA ASP A 164 -40.54 21.22 -24.39
C ASP A 164 -40.42 21.59 -25.89
#